data_AF-A0A7Y2DAJ8-F1
#
_entry.id   AF-A0A7Y2DAJ8-F1
#
_cell.length_a   1.000
_cell.length_b   1.000
_cell.length_c   1.000
_cell.angle_alpha   90.00
_cell.angle_beta   90.00
_cell.angle_gamma   90.00
#
_symmetry.space_group_name_H-M   'P 1'
#
loop_
_entity.id
_entity.type
_entity.pdbx_description
1 polymer ?
#
loop_
_entity_poly.entity_id
_entity_poly.type
_entity_poly.pdbx_seq_one_letter_code
_entity_poly.pdbx_strand_id
1 'polypeptide(L)'
;MNFRTAIRLAQILTLIMIGLIATFGQSESRNVPAEWLTTAESTNYQKTPRYAETIAYSKRLDAASRLIAYKSFGKSSEGRELPLLIAASGGEFDPVLAKKSGKAVILVQAAIHSGE
;
A
#
# COMPACT_ATOMS: atom_id res chain seq x y z
N MET A 1 -29.10 -2.18 39.78
CA MET A 1 -28.12 -3.09 39.14
C MET A 1 -27.24 -3.68 40.23
N ASN A 2 -27.07 -4.99 40.30
CA ASN A 2 -26.26 -5.61 41.37
C ASN A 2 -24.77 -5.65 40.98
N PHE A 3 -23.89 -5.80 41.97
CA PHE A 3 -22.44 -5.77 41.81
C PHE A 3 -21.92 -6.78 40.77
N ARG A 4 -22.55 -7.96 40.70
CA ARG A 4 -22.21 -9.01 39.72
C ARG A 4 -22.58 -8.64 38.30
N THR A 5 -23.73 -7.98 38.09
CA THR A 5 -24.14 -7.45 36.77
C THR A 5 -23.20 -6.35 36.30
N ALA A 6 -22.75 -5.46 37.20
CA ALA A 6 -21.82 -4.39 36.87
C ALA A 6 -20.45 -4.93 36.41
N ILE A 7 -19.92 -5.93 37.10
CA ILE A 7 -18.65 -6.60 36.73
C ILE A 7 -18.76 -7.27 35.36
N ARG A 8 -19.85 -8.01 35.10
CA ARG A 8 -20.06 -8.66 33.79
C ARG A 8 -20.18 -7.65 32.66
N LEU A 9 -20.84 -6.51 32.87
CA LEU A 9 -20.93 -5.44 31.88
C LEU A 9 -19.54 -4.84 31.59
N ALA A 10 -18.75 -4.57 32.63
CA ALA A 10 -17.40 -4.03 32.48
C ALA A 10 -16.48 -5.01 31.72
N GLN A 11 -16.59 -6.32 31.97
CA GLN A 11 -15.85 -7.35 31.26
C GLN A 11 -16.22 -7.42 29.78
N ILE A 12 -17.52 -7.37 29.45
CA ILE A 12 -17.99 -7.36 28.06
C ILE A 12 -17.52 -6.10 27.32
N LEU A 13 -17.62 -4.93 27.96
CA LEU A 13 -17.13 -3.68 27.38
C LEU A 13 -15.61 -3.69 27.15
N THR A 14 -14.85 -4.30 28.07
CA THR A 14 -13.40 -4.47 27.92
C THR A 14 -13.06 -5.38 26.73
N LEU A 15 -13.77 -6.50 26.57
CA LEU A 15 -13.57 -7.41 25.43
C LEU A 15 -13.94 -6.75 24.09
N ILE A 16 -15.01 -5.96 24.04
CA ILE A 16 -15.40 -5.19 22.86
C ILE A 16 -14.32 -4.16 22.51
N MET A 17 -13.79 -3.42 23.50
CA MET A 17 -12.72 -2.45 23.30
C MET A 17 -11.43 -3.09 22.77
N ILE A 18 -11.04 -4.26 23.28
CA ILE A 18 -9.87 -5.00 22.78
C ILE A 18 -10.11 -5.46 21.33
N GLY A 19 -11.31 -5.92 21.00
CA GLY A 19 -11.70 -6.30 19.65
C GLY A 19 -11.64 -5.13 18.65
N LEU A 20 -12.08 -3.93 19.04
CA LEU A 20 -12.01 -2.73 18.18
C LEU A 20 -10.58 -2.28 17.89
N ILE A 21 -9.66 -2.38 18.86
CA ILE A 21 -8.25 -1.99 18.64
C ILE A 21 -7.59 -2.92 17.60
N ALA A 22 -7.97 -4.20 17.56
CA ALA A 22 -7.40 -5.17 16.63
C ALA A 22 -7.87 -5.01 15.17
N THR A 23 -8.95 -4.26 14.92
CA THR A 23 -9.52 -4.09 13.56
C THR A 23 -9.04 -2.82 12.84
N PHE A 24 -8.39 -1.88 13.53
CA PHE A 24 -7.71 -0.73 12.92
C PHE A 24 -6.22 -0.99 12.72
N GLY A 25 -5.88 -2.20 12.26
CA GLY A 25 -4.51 -2.53 11.89
C GLY A 25 -4.11 -1.80 10.61
N GLN A 26 -3.66 -0.55 10.70
CA GLN A 26 -2.76 -0.01 9.70
C GLN A 26 -1.53 -0.93 9.66
N SER A 27 -1.12 -1.34 8.45
CA SER A 27 0.08 -2.15 8.26
C SER A 27 1.30 -1.33 8.66
N GLU A 28 1.65 -1.37 9.94
CA GLU A 28 2.89 -0.78 10.46
C GLU A 28 4.04 -1.71 10.06
N SER A 29 4.68 -1.43 8.92
CA SER A 29 5.97 -2.03 8.62
C SER A 29 7.01 -1.42 9.58
N ARG A 30 7.23 -2.10 10.70
CA ARG A 30 7.98 -1.57 11.86
C ARG A 30 9.43 -1.18 11.60
N ASN A 31 9.98 -1.47 10.40
CA ASN A 31 11.40 -1.27 10.07
C ASN A 31 11.61 -0.74 8.63
N VAL A 32 10.76 0.14 8.11
CA VAL A 32 11.06 0.84 6.85
C VAL A 32 12.04 1.98 7.14
N PRO A 33 13.22 2.01 6.50
CA PRO A 33 14.13 3.15 6.64
C PRO A 33 13.45 4.46 6.23
N ALA A 34 13.74 5.55 6.94
CA ALA A 34 13.03 6.82 6.78
C ALA A 34 13.03 7.35 5.34
N GLU A 35 14.10 7.08 4.58
CA GLU A 35 14.26 7.47 3.18
C GLU A 35 13.34 6.73 2.20
N TRP A 36 12.69 5.65 2.65
CA TRP A 36 11.71 4.85 1.92
C TRP A 36 10.27 5.08 2.38
N LEU A 37 10.05 5.93 3.38
CA LEU A 37 8.68 6.34 3.69
C LEU A 37 8.11 7.18 2.54
N THR A 38 6.87 6.88 2.17
CA THR A 38 6.11 7.70 1.23
C THR A 38 5.78 9.07 1.85
N THR A 39 5.35 10.04 1.02
CA THR A 39 4.87 11.35 1.51
C THR A 39 3.72 11.17 2.51
N ALA A 40 2.84 10.19 2.29
CA ALA A 40 1.76 9.88 3.21
C ALA A 40 2.33 9.41 4.56
N GLU A 41 3.16 8.36 4.57
CA GLU A 41 3.69 7.79 5.82
C GLU A 41 4.54 8.80 6.60
N SER A 42 5.46 9.51 5.93
CA SER A 42 6.34 10.51 6.57
C SER A 42 5.60 11.72 7.16
N THR A 43 4.36 11.98 6.74
CA THR A 43 3.53 13.08 7.23
C THR A 43 2.40 12.63 8.13
N ASN A 44 2.44 11.37 8.60
CA ASN A 44 1.34 10.75 9.34
C ASN A 44 0.00 10.88 8.59
N TYR A 45 0.03 10.60 7.29
CA TYR A 45 -1.09 10.61 6.36
C TYR A 45 -1.82 11.95 6.21
N GLN A 46 -1.19 13.07 6.60
CA GLN A 46 -1.77 14.42 6.44
C GLN A 46 -1.62 14.97 5.02
N LYS A 47 -0.76 14.36 4.19
CA LYS A 47 -0.51 14.79 2.81
C LYS A 47 -0.52 13.60 1.85
N THR A 48 -1.03 13.83 0.66
CA THR A 48 -0.88 12.92 -0.50
C THR A 48 0.23 13.44 -1.42
N PRO A 49 1.02 12.55 -2.04
CA PRO A 49 2.06 12.96 -2.98
C PRO A 49 1.46 13.57 -4.24
N ARG A 50 2.17 14.51 -4.86
CA ARG A 50 1.89 14.96 -6.23
C ARG A 50 2.37 13.91 -7.23
N TYR A 51 1.84 13.95 -8.45
CA TYR A 51 2.24 13.05 -9.54
C TYR A 51 3.77 12.90 -9.68
N ALA A 52 4.51 14.01 -9.73
CA ALA A 52 5.97 13.97 -9.90
C ALA A 52 6.69 13.26 -8.73
N GLU A 53 6.21 13.43 -7.50
CA GLU A 53 6.74 12.76 -6.32
C GLU A 53 6.48 11.25 -6.39
N THR A 54 5.26 10.85 -6.77
CA THR A 54 4.90 9.44 -6.99
C THR A 54 5.80 8.79 -8.05
N ILE A 55 5.97 9.43 -9.21
CA ILE A 55 6.83 8.91 -10.28
C ILE A 55 8.30 8.81 -9.82
N ALA A 56 8.81 9.81 -9.11
CA ALA A 56 10.18 9.79 -8.61
C ALA A 56 10.40 8.66 -7.59
N TYR A 57 9.45 8.45 -6.67
CA TYR A 57 9.48 7.36 -5.71
C TYR A 57 9.45 6.00 -6.41
N SER A 58 8.56 5.82 -7.38
CA SER A 58 8.45 4.57 -8.15
C SER A 58 9.73 4.22 -8.91
N LYS A 59 10.37 5.19 -9.56
CA LYS A 59 11.66 4.98 -10.25
C LYS A 59 12.80 4.68 -9.27
N ARG A 60 12.78 5.29 -8.07
CA ARG A 60 13.75 4.96 -7.02
C ARG A 60 13.58 3.52 -6.53
N LEU A 61 12.35 3.02 -6.38
CA LEU A 61 12.09 1.63 -6.01
C LEU A 61 12.64 0.64 -7.05
N ASP A 62 12.38 0.90 -8.33
CA ASP A 62 12.92 0.13 -9.46
C ASP A 62 14.46 0.09 -9.43
N ALA A 63 15.11 1.25 -9.28
CA ALA A 63 16.56 1.33 -9.20
C ALA A 63 17.16 0.61 -7.98
N ALA A 64 16.43 0.56 -6.86
CA ALA A 64 16.92 -0.03 -5.61
C ALA A 64 16.60 -1.53 -5.45
N SER A 65 15.71 -2.09 -6.26
CA SER A 65 15.21 -3.46 -6.05
C SER A 65 15.15 -4.26 -7.34
N ARG A 66 15.82 -5.42 -7.36
CA ARG A 66 15.71 -6.41 -8.43
C ARG A 66 14.32 -7.06 -8.52
N LEU A 67 13.46 -6.82 -7.53
CA LEU A 67 12.10 -7.37 -7.47
C LEU A 67 11.08 -6.46 -8.13
N ILE A 68 11.47 -5.21 -8.46
CA ILE A 68 10.57 -4.19 -9.00
C ILE A 68 11.04 -3.83 -10.40
N ALA A 69 10.08 -3.64 -11.31
CA ALA A 69 10.30 -3.00 -12.60
C ALA A 69 9.34 -1.82 -12.77
N TYR A 70 9.88 -0.64 -13.10
CA TYR A 70 9.07 0.51 -13.51
C TYR A 70 8.90 0.54 -15.03
N LYS A 71 7.65 0.67 -15.49
CA LYS A 71 7.30 0.83 -16.91
C LYS A 71 6.28 1.95 -17.08
N SER A 72 6.10 2.37 -18.33
CA SER A 72 4.93 3.13 -18.76
C SER A 72 4.05 2.24 -19.62
N PHE A 73 2.74 2.27 -19.39
CA PHE A 73 1.78 1.53 -20.22
C PHE A 73 1.06 2.42 -21.24
N GLY A 74 1.36 3.71 -21.27
CA GLY A 74 0.76 4.66 -22.20
C GLY A 74 0.90 6.10 -21.76
N LYS A 75 0.15 6.99 -22.42
CA LYS A 75 0.08 8.41 -22.08
C LYS A 75 -1.35 8.82 -21.78
N SER A 76 -1.53 9.75 -20.86
CA SER A 76 -2.81 10.42 -20.62
C SER A 76 -3.18 11.34 -21.80
N SER A 77 -4.41 11.85 -21.80
CA SER A 77 -4.87 12.88 -22.75
C SER A 77 -4.03 14.17 -22.68
N GLU A 78 -3.47 14.48 -21.52
CA GLU A 78 -2.55 15.60 -21.30
C GLU A 78 -1.08 15.24 -21.62
N GLY A 79 -0.82 14.03 -22.14
CA GLY A 79 0.51 13.58 -22.53
C GLY A 79 1.41 13.10 -21.39
N ARG A 80 0.89 12.92 -20.18
CA ARG A 80 1.66 12.39 -19.04
C ARG A 80 1.83 10.88 -19.16
N GLU A 81 3.01 10.36 -18.81
CA GLU A 81 3.23 8.91 -18.75
C GLU A 81 2.33 8.27 -17.69
N LEU A 82 1.73 7.13 -18.02
CA LEU A 82 0.93 6.34 -17.09
C LEU A 82 1.81 5.24 -16.47
N PRO A 83 2.13 5.35 -15.16
CA PRO A 83 3.10 4.46 -14.53
C PRO A 83 2.54 3.05 -14.30
N LEU A 84 3.41 2.06 -14.44
CA LEU A 84 3.20 0.67 -14.04
C LEU A 84 4.40 0.20 -13.23
N LEU A 85 4.17 -0.23 -11.99
CA LEU A 85 5.16 -0.99 -11.22
C LEU A 85 4.79 -2.46 -11.26
N ILE A 86 5.77 -3.30 -11.54
CA ILE A 86 5.62 -4.75 -11.53
C ILE A 86 6.50 -5.29 -10.41
N ALA A 87 5.91 -6.01 -9.46
CA ALA A 87 6.64 -6.70 -8.40
C ALA A 87 6.67 -8.21 -8.69
N ALA A 88 7.86 -8.77 -8.86
CA ALA A 88 8.04 -10.19 -9.18
C ALA A 88 9.36 -10.72 -8.61
N SER A 89 9.32 -11.89 -7.97
CA SER A 89 10.51 -12.48 -7.34
C SER A 89 11.43 -13.25 -8.28
N GLY A 90 10.93 -13.68 -9.44
CA GLY A 90 11.70 -14.42 -10.45
C GLY A 90 12.04 -13.58 -11.69
N GLY A 91 11.88 -12.26 -11.64
CA GLY A 91 12.13 -11.37 -12.76
C GLY A 91 11.08 -11.44 -13.88
N GLU A 92 9.87 -11.93 -13.58
CA GLU A 92 8.78 -12.08 -14.55
C GLU A 92 8.10 -10.74 -14.90
N PHE A 93 8.88 -9.74 -15.31
CA PHE A 93 8.40 -8.37 -15.63
C PHE A 93 7.76 -8.23 -17.01
N ASP A 94 7.62 -9.33 -17.73
CA ASP A 94 6.99 -9.42 -19.04
C ASP A 94 5.70 -10.26 -18.92
N PRO A 95 4.60 -9.87 -19.57
CA PRO A 95 3.32 -10.59 -19.46
C PRO A 95 3.38 -12.06 -19.91
N VAL A 96 4.22 -12.41 -20.89
CA VAL A 96 4.39 -13.80 -21.33
C VAL A 96 5.12 -14.60 -20.26
N LEU A 97 6.17 -14.03 -19.65
CA LEU A 97 6.88 -14.65 -18.54
C LEU A 97 6.00 -14.78 -17.29
N ALA A 98 5.23 -13.74 -16.96
CA ALA A 98 4.30 -13.75 -15.84
C ALA A 98 3.26 -14.87 -16.01
N LYS A 99 2.69 -15.03 -17.21
CA LYS A 99 1.75 -16.13 -17.51
C LYS A 99 2.42 -17.50 -17.43
N LYS A 100 3.65 -17.65 -17.94
CA LYS A 100 4.42 -18.91 -17.89
C LYS A 100 4.82 -19.30 -16.47
N SER A 101 4.95 -18.34 -15.56
CA SER A 101 5.34 -18.59 -14.17
C SER A 101 4.35 -19.47 -13.39
N GLY A 102 3.09 -19.55 -13.86
CA GLY A 102 2.01 -20.25 -13.16
C GLY A 102 1.54 -19.57 -11.86
N LYS A 103 2.13 -18.42 -11.50
CA LYS A 103 1.71 -17.62 -10.35
C LYS A 103 0.42 -16.86 -10.67
N ALA A 104 -0.38 -16.59 -9.63
CA ALA A 104 -1.51 -15.68 -9.76
C ALA A 104 -1.00 -14.27 -10.13
N VAL A 105 -1.67 -13.63 -11.08
CA VAL A 105 -1.39 -12.23 -11.47
C VAL A 105 -2.43 -11.34 -10.81
N ILE A 106 -1.96 -10.43 -9.95
CA ILE A 106 -2.82 -9.48 -9.23
C ILE A 106 -2.59 -8.09 -9.81
N LEU A 107 -3.67 -7.43 -10.22
CA LEU A 107 -3.65 -6.02 -10.60
C LEU A 107 -4.14 -5.18 -9.43
N VAL A 108 -3.33 -4.18 -9.03
CA VAL A 108 -3.72 -3.13 -8.10
C VAL A 108 -3.75 -1.82 -8.87
N GLN A 109 -4.91 -1.17 -8.89
CA GLN A 109 -5.10 0.14 -9.51
C GLN A 109 -5.55 1.13 -8.43
N ALA A 110 -4.94 2.31 -8.41
CA ALA A 110 -5.24 3.37 -7.47
C ALA A 110 -5.34 4.72 -8.21
N ALA A 111 -5.87 5.74 -7.52
CA ALA A 111 -5.98 7.12 -8.01
C ALA A 111 -6.74 7.25 -9.35
N ILE A 112 -7.79 6.45 -9.56
CA ILE A 112 -8.71 6.65 -10.71
C ILE A 112 -9.51 7.94 -10.53
N HIS A 113 -9.84 8.29 -9.29
CA HIS A 113 -10.32 9.61 -8.90
C HIS A 113 -9.14 10.41 -8.35
N SER A 114 -8.97 11.65 -8.83
CA SER A 114 -7.84 12.49 -8.46
C SER A 114 -7.84 12.99 -7.00
N GLY A 115 -8.91 12.72 -6.25
CA GLY A 115 -9.06 13.10 -4.84
C GLY A 115 -8.89 11.94 -3.85
N GLU A 116 -8.70 10.71 -4.34
CA GLU A 116 -8.41 9.50 -3.55
C GLU A 116 -6.90 9.24 -3.50
#